data_AF-A0A2H9LE50-F1
#
_entry.id   AF-A0A2H9LE50-F1
#
_cell.length_a   1.000
_cell.length_b   1.000
_cell.length_c   1.000
_cell.angle_alpha   90.00
_cell.angle_beta   90.00
_cell.angle_gamma   90.00
#
_symmetry.space_group_name_H-M   'P 1'
#
loop_
_entity.id
_entity.type
_entity.pdbx_description
1 polymer ?
#
loop_
_entity_poly.entity_id
_entity_poly.type
_entity_poly.pdbx_seq_one_letter_code
_entity_poly.pdbx_strand_id
1 'polypeptide(L)'
;METIQKHKNSFLKTILKQKQREKTNDKEIEKDVQQEKINSEIKSTAIFLALFMSAVLGRVALQFVPSVEPIIPIAILAGLLFGAKEGFSLGFFAYVVSNFFVWGLQGPWTLFQALGAGIPAAGAGLIGKVKQPTKRDFIIMSIAGTIFFEVLMNLFGSLFFYGLFLGALSLPIYFLTSLPFSIAHIAANIGFAGLFSKFLKLKNKVNEDDEIKVLSVSKHTDGSTTSVRLYKFK
;
A
#
# COMPACT_ATOMS: atom_id res chain seq x y z
N MET A 1 -54.51 -14.57 -45.22
CA MET A 1 -53.30 -13.70 -45.14
C MET A 1 -53.18 -12.96 -43.80
N GLU A 2 -54.28 -12.47 -43.20
CA GLU A 2 -54.25 -11.74 -41.92
C GLU A 2 -53.72 -12.54 -40.71
N THR A 3 -54.02 -13.84 -40.63
CA THR A 3 -53.62 -14.72 -39.51
C THR A 3 -52.11 -14.92 -39.43
N ILE A 4 -51.44 -15.02 -40.59
CA ILE A 4 -49.98 -15.17 -40.71
C ILE A 4 -49.28 -13.87 -40.30
N GLN A 5 -49.82 -12.72 -40.70
CA GLN A 5 -49.30 -11.40 -40.36
C GLN A 5 -49.38 -11.13 -38.85
N LYS A 6 -50.48 -11.54 -38.20
CA LYS A 6 -50.69 -11.41 -36.75
C LYS A 6 -49.71 -12.28 -35.94
N HIS A 7 -49.43 -13.50 -36.41
CA HIS A 7 -48.45 -14.40 -35.78
C HIS A 7 -47.01 -13.85 -35.86
N LYS A 8 -46.63 -13.31 -37.02
CA LYS A 8 -45.31 -12.69 -37.24
C LYS A 8 -45.08 -11.47 -36.34
N ASN A 9 -46.11 -10.63 -36.17
CA ASN A 9 -46.05 -9.46 -35.30
C ASN A 9 -45.98 -9.82 -33.80
N SER A 10 -46.64 -10.90 -33.39
CA SER A 10 -46.55 -11.44 -32.02
C SER A 10 -45.14 -11.94 -31.71
N PHE A 11 -44.56 -12.73 -32.61
CA PHE A 11 -43.20 -13.27 -32.47
C PHE A 11 -42.13 -12.17 -32.39
N LEU A 12 -42.22 -11.13 -33.24
CA LEU A 12 -41.30 -9.99 -33.20
C LEU A 12 -41.37 -9.21 -31.88
N LYS A 13 -42.57 -9.02 -31.30
CA LYS A 13 -42.72 -8.37 -29.98
C LYS A 13 -42.05 -9.17 -28.88
N THR A 14 -42.15 -10.50 -28.91
CA THR A 14 -41.48 -11.38 -27.94
C THR A 14 -39.96 -11.26 -28.03
N ILE A 15 -39.39 -11.28 -29.24
CA ILE A 15 -37.94 -11.10 -29.46
C ILE A 15 -37.47 -9.72 -28.99
N LEU A 16 -38.22 -8.65 -29.29
CA LEU A 16 -37.86 -7.30 -28.85
C LEU A 16 -37.90 -7.16 -27.32
N LYS A 17 -38.88 -7.76 -26.67
CA LYS A 17 -39.00 -7.78 -25.20
C LYS A 17 -37.87 -8.59 -24.56
N GLN A 18 -37.47 -9.70 -25.18
CA GLN A 18 -36.28 -10.46 -24.78
C GLN A 18 -35.01 -9.61 -24.92
N LYS A 19 -34.75 -9.01 -26.10
CA LYS A 19 -33.58 -8.13 -26.30
C LYS A 19 -33.52 -6.95 -25.33
N GLN A 20 -34.67 -6.36 -24.99
CA GLN A 20 -34.74 -5.29 -23.99
C GLN A 20 -34.40 -5.79 -22.59
N ARG A 21 -34.96 -6.94 -22.17
CA ARG A 21 -34.62 -7.57 -20.88
C ARG A 21 -33.13 -7.92 -20.78
N GLU A 22 -32.57 -8.46 -21.86
CA GLU A 22 -31.14 -8.78 -21.95
C GLU A 22 -30.29 -7.52 -21.78
N LYS A 23 -30.62 -6.45 -22.49
CA LYS A 23 -29.92 -5.16 -22.39
C LYS A 23 -30.04 -4.52 -21.01
N THR A 24 -31.13 -4.75 -20.29
CA THR A 24 -31.32 -4.28 -18.91
C THR A 24 -30.46 -5.09 -17.93
N ASN A 25 -30.44 -6.43 -18.05
CA ASN A 25 -29.58 -7.30 -17.23
C ASN A 25 -28.09 -6.97 -17.43
N ASP A 26 -27.64 -6.75 -18.67
CA ASP A 26 -26.24 -6.41 -18.95
C ASP A 26 -25.84 -5.09 -18.25
N LYS A 27 -26.75 -4.10 -18.20
CA LYS A 27 -26.54 -2.84 -17.49
C LYS A 27 -26.55 -2.98 -15.97
N GLU A 28 -27.34 -3.89 -15.41
CA GLU A 28 -27.34 -4.18 -13.98
C GLU A 28 -26.04 -4.86 -13.56
N ILE A 29 -25.57 -5.84 -14.34
CA ILE A 29 -24.28 -6.50 -14.11
C ILE A 29 -23.12 -5.49 -14.19
N GLU A 30 -23.12 -4.60 -15.17
CA GLU A 30 -22.09 -3.54 -15.30
C GLU A 30 -22.08 -2.62 -14.06
N LYS A 31 -23.25 -2.26 -13.55
CA LYS A 31 -23.37 -1.47 -12.31
C LYS A 31 -22.86 -2.23 -11.09
N ASP A 32 -23.20 -3.50 -10.95
CA ASP A 32 -22.79 -4.33 -9.81
C ASP A 32 -21.27 -4.52 -9.79
N VAL A 33 -20.66 -4.79 -10.95
CA VAL A 33 -19.20 -4.88 -11.12
C VAL A 33 -18.52 -3.56 -10.78
N GLN A 34 -19.07 -2.44 -11.29
CA GLN A 34 -18.51 -1.11 -10.99
C GLN A 34 -18.62 -0.78 -9.50
N GLN A 35 -19.73 -1.14 -8.85
CA GLN A 35 -19.93 -0.93 -7.41
C GLN A 35 -18.97 -1.78 -6.58
N GLU A 36 -18.73 -3.03 -6.97
CA GLU A 36 -17.77 -3.91 -6.30
C GLU A 36 -16.34 -3.37 -6.41
N LYS A 37 -15.96 -2.86 -7.59
CA LYS A 37 -14.68 -2.18 -7.81
C LYS A 37 -14.51 -0.91 -6.97
N ILE A 38 -15.55 -0.08 -6.87
CA ILE A 38 -15.51 1.11 -6.01
C ILE A 38 -15.34 0.70 -4.54
N ASN A 39 -16.07 -0.32 -4.09
CA ASN A 39 -15.99 -0.81 -2.71
C ASN A 39 -14.61 -1.37 -2.37
N SER A 40 -13.92 -2.01 -3.32
CA SER A 40 -12.56 -2.50 -3.12
C SER A 40 -11.54 -1.37 -3.05
N GLU A 41 -11.60 -0.41 -3.98
CA GLU A 41 -10.75 0.78 -3.97
C GLU A 41 -10.88 1.56 -2.64
N ILE A 42 -12.11 1.71 -2.13
CA ILE A 42 -12.37 2.33 -0.82
C ILE A 42 -11.70 1.57 0.32
N LYS A 43 -11.80 0.23 0.34
CA LYS A 43 -11.16 -0.60 1.39
C LYS A 43 -9.64 -0.48 1.34
N SER A 44 -9.04 -0.59 0.15
CA SER A 44 -7.60 -0.45 -0.06
C SER A 44 -7.10 0.91 0.43
N THR A 45 -7.80 1.99 0.03
CA THR A 45 -7.50 3.36 0.46
C THR A 45 -7.66 3.53 1.96
N ALA A 46 -8.71 2.98 2.57
CA ALA A 46 -8.93 3.06 4.01
C ALA A 46 -7.82 2.36 4.80
N ILE A 47 -7.35 1.19 4.35
CA ILE A 47 -6.22 0.47 4.99
C ILE A 47 -4.94 1.30 4.84
N PHE A 48 -4.67 1.84 3.66
CA PHE A 48 -3.49 2.68 3.43
C PHE A 48 -3.49 3.91 4.36
N LEU A 49 -4.62 4.62 4.46
CA LEU A 49 -4.77 5.77 5.35
C LEU A 49 -4.64 5.37 6.83
N ALA A 50 -5.18 4.23 7.24
CA ALA A 50 -5.03 3.73 8.60
C ALA A 50 -3.57 3.46 8.95
N LEU A 51 -2.80 2.85 8.03
CA LEU A 51 -1.36 2.66 8.21
C LEU A 51 -0.62 4.00 8.26
N PHE A 52 -0.94 4.92 7.34
CA PHE A 52 -0.33 6.25 7.29
C PHE A 52 -0.54 7.01 8.61
N MET A 53 -1.77 7.08 9.09
CA MET A 53 -2.11 7.73 10.35
C MET A 53 -1.46 7.03 11.55
N SER A 54 -1.40 5.70 11.54
CA SER A 54 -0.71 4.94 12.60
C SER A 54 0.79 5.23 12.65
N ALA A 55 1.44 5.42 11.49
CA ALA A 55 2.85 5.79 11.42
C ALA A 55 3.08 7.20 11.99
N VAL A 56 2.28 8.18 11.55
CA VAL A 56 2.36 9.56 12.02
C VAL A 56 2.08 9.65 13.52
N LEU A 57 0.92 9.16 13.97
CA LEU A 57 0.51 9.24 15.37
C LEU A 57 1.38 8.39 16.28
N GLY A 58 1.86 7.24 15.80
CA GLY A 58 2.79 6.39 16.55
C GLY A 58 4.09 7.13 16.86
N ARG A 59 4.68 7.81 15.86
CA ARG A 59 5.87 8.64 16.10
C ARG A 59 5.58 9.82 17.01
N VAL A 60 4.44 10.50 16.83
CA VAL A 60 4.03 11.62 17.70
C VAL A 60 3.86 11.19 19.15
N ALA A 61 3.19 10.07 19.39
CA ALA A 61 2.97 9.54 20.74
C ALA A 61 4.28 9.13 21.42
N LEU A 62 5.26 8.66 20.65
CA LEU A 62 6.55 8.19 21.14
C LEU A 62 7.65 9.27 21.11
N GLN A 63 7.31 10.53 20.84
CA GLN A 63 8.31 11.62 20.68
C GLN A 63 9.24 11.83 21.89
N PHE A 64 8.81 11.44 23.10
CA PHE A 64 9.60 11.54 24.33
C PHE A 64 10.51 10.33 24.57
N VAL A 65 10.36 9.28 23.76
CA VAL A 65 11.18 8.07 23.84
C VAL A 65 12.19 8.13 22.69
N PRO A 66 13.48 8.39 22.97
CA PRO A 66 14.47 8.58 21.92
C PRO A 66 14.58 7.33 21.05
N SER A 67 14.64 7.54 19.73
CA SER A 67 14.88 6.49 18.73
C SER A 67 13.81 5.40 18.64
N VAL A 68 12.61 5.61 19.19
CA VAL A 68 11.51 4.63 19.08
C VAL A 68 10.44 5.18 18.13
N GLU A 69 10.57 4.88 16.84
CA GLU A 69 9.69 5.44 15.80
C GLU A 69 9.15 4.34 14.85
N PRO A 70 7.82 4.09 14.81
CA PRO A 70 7.27 2.98 14.04
C PRO A 70 7.13 3.25 12.53
N ILE A 71 7.60 4.40 12.01
CA ILE A 71 7.35 4.80 10.62
C ILE A 71 7.95 3.82 9.62
N ILE A 72 9.21 3.43 9.79
CA ILE A 72 9.92 2.56 8.84
C ILE A 72 9.22 1.20 8.69
N PRO A 73 8.93 0.44 9.76
CA PRO A 73 8.25 -0.85 9.62
C PRO A 73 6.84 -0.69 9.04
N ILE A 74 6.10 0.39 9.35
CA ILE A 74 4.77 0.61 8.77
C ILE A 74 4.86 0.96 7.28
N ALA A 75 5.85 1.75 6.85
CA ALA A 75 6.12 2.06 5.45
C ALA A 75 6.49 0.81 4.66
N ILE A 76 7.36 -0.04 5.22
CA ILE A 76 7.72 -1.33 4.62
C ILE A 76 6.51 -2.23 4.50
N LEU A 77 5.66 -2.31 5.54
CA LEU A 77 4.40 -3.06 5.47
C LEU A 77 3.53 -2.54 4.32
N ALA A 78 3.34 -1.23 4.20
CA ALA A 78 2.57 -0.65 3.10
C ALA A 78 3.20 -0.97 1.73
N GLY A 79 4.52 -0.91 1.62
CA GLY A 79 5.24 -1.36 0.43
C GLY A 79 4.91 -2.80 0.07
N LEU A 80 4.97 -3.70 1.05
CA LEU A 80 4.67 -5.12 0.86
C LEU A 80 3.21 -5.41 0.50
N LEU A 81 2.28 -4.58 0.97
CA LEU A 81 0.85 -4.73 0.74
C LEU A 81 0.41 -4.16 -0.61
N PHE A 82 0.82 -2.93 -0.93
CA PHE A 82 0.30 -2.15 -2.06
C PHE A 82 1.30 -1.99 -3.21
N GLY A 83 2.60 -2.11 -2.93
CA GLY A 83 3.66 -1.95 -3.91
C GLY A 83 4.60 -0.79 -3.64
N ALA A 84 5.57 -0.62 -4.54
CA ALA A 84 6.71 0.27 -4.33
C ALA A 84 6.32 1.76 -4.23
N LYS A 85 5.33 2.21 -5.01
CA LYS A 85 4.93 3.63 -5.05
C LYS A 85 4.25 4.03 -3.74
N GLU A 86 3.38 3.17 -3.26
CA GLU A 86 2.57 3.37 -2.05
C GLU A 86 3.46 3.25 -0.81
N GLY A 87 4.36 2.27 -0.77
CA GLY A 87 5.37 2.15 0.29
C GLY A 87 6.28 3.38 0.37
N PHE A 88 6.80 3.84 -0.77
CA PHE A 88 7.59 5.08 -0.84
C PHE A 88 6.81 6.28 -0.31
N SER A 89 5.58 6.46 -0.82
CA SER A 89 4.73 7.58 -0.46
C SER A 89 4.42 7.59 1.03
N LEU A 90 4.06 6.44 1.61
CA LEU A 90 3.78 6.35 3.04
C LEU A 90 5.01 6.72 3.88
N GLY A 91 6.18 6.15 3.58
CA GLY A 91 7.40 6.45 4.32
C GLY A 91 7.83 7.92 4.19
N PHE A 92 7.78 8.46 2.98
CA PHE A 92 8.16 9.83 2.70
C PHE A 92 7.25 10.83 3.40
N PHE A 93 5.94 10.74 3.14
CA PHE A 93 4.98 11.70 3.67
C PHE A 93 4.76 11.52 5.18
N ALA A 94 4.87 10.31 5.73
CA ALA A 94 4.70 10.13 7.18
C ALA A 94 5.77 10.88 7.96
N TYR A 95 7.04 10.88 7.52
CA TYR A 95 8.09 11.68 8.16
C TYR A 95 7.86 13.17 8.00
N VAL A 96 7.52 13.63 6.79
CA VAL A 96 7.22 15.05 6.53
C VAL A 96 6.07 15.54 7.39
N VAL A 97 4.97 14.79 7.44
CA VAL A 97 3.77 15.14 8.21
C VAL A 97 4.04 15.09 9.71
N SER A 98 4.65 14.01 10.21
CA SER A 98 4.94 13.89 11.65
C SER A 98 5.91 14.95 12.16
N ASN A 99 6.85 15.44 11.36
CA ASN A 99 7.75 16.55 11.75
C ASN A 99 7.00 17.86 12.07
N PHE A 100 5.79 18.09 11.55
CA PHE A 100 4.98 19.25 11.95
C PHE A 100 4.45 19.13 13.39
N PHE A 101 4.28 17.91 13.89
CA PHE A 101 3.77 17.65 15.23
C PHE A 101 4.91 17.41 16.24
N VAL A 102 5.97 16.73 15.79
CA VAL A 102 7.13 16.35 16.59
C VAL A 102 8.14 17.49 16.57
N TRP A 103 8.20 18.25 17.66
CA TRP A 103 9.08 19.41 17.86
C TRP A 103 8.84 20.63 16.94
N GLY A 104 7.89 20.55 16.01
CA GLY A 104 7.40 21.68 15.20
C GLY A 104 8.40 22.26 14.20
N LEU A 105 9.57 21.63 14.03
CA LEU A 105 10.65 22.13 13.20
C LEU A 105 10.92 21.18 12.03
N GLN A 106 10.72 21.70 10.83
CA GLN A 106 11.28 21.13 9.62
C GLN A 106 12.73 21.61 9.48
N GLY A 107 13.59 20.76 8.96
CA GLY A 107 14.98 21.14 8.70
C GLY A 107 15.58 20.33 7.57
N PRO A 108 16.86 20.58 7.22
CA PRO A 108 17.54 19.84 6.15
C PRO A 108 17.48 18.32 6.33
N TRP A 109 17.43 17.86 7.58
CA TRP A 109 17.30 16.45 7.95
C TRP A 109 15.97 15.81 7.51
N THR A 110 14.89 16.59 7.35
CA THR A 110 13.56 16.07 6.98
C THR A 110 13.57 15.34 5.66
N LEU A 111 14.27 15.88 4.66
CA LEU A 111 14.36 15.25 3.34
C LEU A 111 15.04 13.88 3.45
N PHE A 112 16.11 13.78 4.22
CA PHE A 112 16.84 12.53 4.42
C PHE A 112 16.06 11.54 5.26
N GLN A 113 15.28 12.00 6.24
CA GLN A 113 14.36 11.12 6.98
C GLN A 113 13.29 10.53 6.05
N ALA A 114 12.66 11.38 5.24
CA ALA A 114 11.62 10.99 4.31
C ALA A 114 12.15 10.00 3.26
N LEU A 115 13.35 10.25 2.70
CA LEU A 115 14.01 9.33 1.77
C LEU A 115 14.49 8.05 2.47
N GLY A 116 15.02 8.18 3.69
CA GLY A 116 15.51 7.07 4.50
C GLY A 116 14.44 6.04 4.84
N ALA A 117 13.18 6.48 4.96
CA ALA A 117 12.04 5.59 5.15
C ALA A 117 11.38 5.16 3.83
N GLY A 118 11.25 6.10 2.88
CA GLY A 118 10.57 5.85 1.60
C GLY A 118 11.31 4.87 0.70
N ILE A 119 12.64 4.99 0.57
CA ILE A 119 13.44 4.13 -0.33
C ILE A 119 13.39 2.66 0.10
N PRO A 120 13.66 2.30 1.37
CA PRO A 120 13.55 0.90 1.81
C PRO A 120 12.12 0.34 1.66
N ALA A 121 11.11 1.16 1.92
CA ALA A 121 9.71 0.76 1.72
C ALA A 121 9.37 0.50 0.24
N ALA A 122 9.91 1.31 -0.68
CA ALA A 122 9.79 1.07 -2.11
C ALA A 122 10.44 -0.27 -2.51
N GLY A 123 11.66 -0.52 -2.01
CA GLY A 123 12.38 -1.78 -2.23
C GLY A 123 11.61 -2.99 -1.70
N ALA A 124 11.01 -2.87 -0.51
CA ALA A 124 10.13 -3.90 0.04
C ALA A 124 8.92 -4.17 -0.87
N GLY A 125 8.33 -3.12 -1.46
CA GLY A 125 7.22 -3.29 -2.40
C GLY A 125 7.60 -3.99 -3.70
N LEU A 126 8.84 -3.83 -4.19
CA LEU A 126 9.34 -4.64 -5.31
C LEU A 126 9.42 -6.12 -4.95
N ILE A 127 9.89 -6.45 -3.75
CA ILE A 127 9.94 -7.83 -3.25
C ILE A 127 8.54 -8.40 -3.05
N GLY A 128 7.61 -7.58 -2.54
CA GLY A 128 6.20 -7.93 -2.35
C GLY A 128 5.50 -8.30 -3.67
N LYS A 129 5.92 -7.75 -4.81
CA LYS A 129 5.38 -8.16 -6.13
C LYS A 129 5.85 -9.55 -6.56
N VAL A 130 7.07 -9.94 -6.19
CA VAL A 130 7.70 -11.19 -6.64
C VAL A 130 7.29 -12.37 -5.76
N LYS A 131 7.04 -12.16 -4.46
CA LYS A 131 6.68 -13.24 -3.53
C LYS A 131 5.69 -12.81 -2.47
N GLN A 132 5.02 -13.79 -1.86
CA GLN A 132 4.25 -13.57 -0.65
C GLN A 132 5.21 -13.40 0.54
N PRO A 133 5.26 -12.21 1.18
CA PRO A 133 6.23 -11.94 2.23
C PRO A 133 5.87 -12.66 3.52
N THR A 134 6.88 -13.27 4.14
CA THR A 134 6.75 -13.88 5.46
C THR A 134 6.99 -12.87 6.58
N LYS A 135 6.63 -13.23 7.83
CA LYS A 135 7.02 -12.45 9.01
C LYS A 135 8.54 -12.22 9.06
N ARG A 136 9.34 -13.23 8.70
CA ARG A 136 10.80 -13.14 8.67
C ARG A 136 11.27 -12.12 7.66
N ASP A 137 10.72 -12.17 6.44
CA ASP A 137 11.05 -11.19 5.40
C ASP A 137 10.76 -9.76 5.87
N PHE A 138 9.59 -9.54 6.48
CA PHE A 138 9.20 -8.23 6.99
C PHE A 138 10.14 -7.70 8.08
N ILE A 139 10.54 -8.54 9.03
CA ILE A 139 11.52 -8.17 10.07
C ILE A 139 12.88 -7.84 9.43
N ILE A 140 13.39 -8.68 8.52
CA ILE A 140 14.68 -8.45 7.85
C ILE A 140 14.67 -7.15 7.07
N MET A 141 13.61 -6.88 6.30
CA MET A 141 13.47 -5.63 5.56
C MET A 141 13.37 -4.43 6.50
N SER A 142 12.70 -4.57 7.64
CA SER A 142 12.60 -3.51 8.65
C SER A 142 13.96 -3.20 9.27
N ILE A 143 14.77 -4.22 9.57
CA ILE A 143 16.16 -4.06 10.03
C ILE A 143 16.98 -3.35 8.95
N ALA A 144 16.97 -3.86 7.72
CA ALA A 144 17.73 -3.30 6.61
C ALA A 144 17.35 -1.85 6.31
N GLY A 145 16.05 -1.54 6.32
CA GLY A 145 15.55 -0.18 6.15
C GLY A 145 15.93 0.75 7.30
N THR A 146 15.93 0.25 8.54
CA THR A 146 16.40 1.05 9.69
C THR A 146 17.89 1.31 9.59
N ILE A 147 18.71 0.30 9.25
CA ILE A 147 20.15 0.50 9.02
C ILE A 147 20.40 1.52 7.91
N PHE A 148 19.68 1.42 6.80
CA PHE A 148 19.77 2.40 5.71
C PHE A 148 19.43 3.82 6.19
N PHE A 149 18.35 3.96 6.94
CA PHE A 149 17.96 5.23 7.55
C PHE A 149 19.06 5.76 8.47
N GLU A 150 19.58 4.96 9.39
CA GLU A 150 20.64 5.36 10.33
C GLU A 150 21.92 5.79 9.60
N VAL A 151 22.36 5.04 8.59
CA VAL A 151 23.54 5.39 7.79
C VAL A 151 23.32 6.72 7.07
N LEU A 152 22.15 6.90 6.45
CA LEU A 152 21.80 8.12 5.74
C LEU A 152 21.78 9.32 6.71
N MET A 153 21.10 9.17 7.85
CA MET A 153 20.97 10.21 8.87
C MET A 153 22.32 10.57 9.49
N ASN A 154 23.18 9.59 9.74
CA ASN A 154 24.51 9.83 10.30
C ASN A 154 25.46 10.51 9.31
N LEU A 155 25.39 10.11 8.03
CA LEU A 155 26.19 10.74 6.98
C LEU A 155 25.87 12.22 6.83
N PHE A 156 24.58 12.56 6.73
CA PHE A 156 24.15 13.94 6.56
C PHE A 156 24.21 14.74 7.86
N GLY A 157 23.89 14.13 9.00
CA GLY A 157 24.04 14.75 10.32
C GLY A 157 25.47 15.16 10.60
N SER A 158 26.44 14.29 10.30
CA SER A 158 27.87 14.62 10.39
C SER A 158 28.22 15.86 9.58
N LEU A 159 27.73 15.96 8.35
CA LEU A 159 27.99 17.08 7.46
C LEU A 159 27.40 18.40 7.99
N PHE A 160 26.17 18.38 8.51
CA PHE A 160 25.47 19.58 8.98
C PHE A 160 25.94 20.09 10.33
N PHE A 161 26.26 19.20 11.28
CA PHE A 161 26.54 19.60 12.66
C PHE A 161 28.03 19.79 12.96
N TYR A 162 28.90 18.97 12.35
CA TYR A 162 30.33 18.96 12.67
C TYR A 162 31.25 19.13 11.46
N GLY A 163 30.73 18.99 10.24
CA GLY A 163 31.53 19.01 9.01
C GLY A 163 32.35 20.29 8.84
N LEU A 164 31.81 21.43 9.25
CA LEU A 164 32.50 22.73 9.16
C LEU A 164 33.64 22.90 10.18
N PHE A 165 33.57 22.22 11.33
CA PHE A 165 34.50 22.42 12.45
C PHE A 165 35.55 21.29 12.58
N LEU A 166 35.14 20.04 12.32
CA LEU A 166 35.97 18.85 12.53
C LEU A 166 36.46 18.21 11.22
N GLY A 167 36.02 18.73 10.06
CA GLY A 167 36.40 18.21 8.76
C GLY A 167 36.16 16.70 8.65
N ALA A 168 37.17 15.94 8.21
CA ALA A 168 37.08 14.48 8.03
C ALA A 168 36.84 13.70 9.34
N LEU A 169 37.16 14.26 10.52
CA LEU A 169 36.91 13.61 11.80
C LEU A 169 35.44 13.65 12.23
N SER A 170 34.62 14.52 11.63
CA SER A 170 33.19 14.64 11.94
C SER A 170 32.45 13.30 11.78
N LEU A 171 32.74 12.58 10.71
CA LEU A 171 32.02 11.36 10.33
C LEU A 171 32.20 10.21 11.34
N PRO A 172 33.43 9.75 11.67
CA PRO A 172 33.60 8.69 12.65
C PRO A 172 33.09 9.08 14.04
N ILE A 173 33.21 10.35 14.44
CA ILE A 173 32.70 10.84 15.73
C ILE A 173 31.17 10.76 15.77
N TYR A 174 30.50 11.26 14.73
CA TYR A 174 29.03 11.24 14.68
C TYR A 174 28.48 9.82 14.75
N PHE A 175 29.02 8.90 13.95
CA PHE A 175 28.65 7.48 13.97
C PHE A 175 28.88 6.85 15.35
N LEU A 176 30.02 7.11 16.00
CA LEU A 176 30.30 6.56 17.32
C LEU A 176 29.30 7.05 18.37
N THR A 177 28.97 8.35 18.34
CA THR A 177 28.02 8.95 19.29
C THR A 177 26.56 8.54 19.03
N SER A 178 26.21 8.18 17.80
CA SER A 178 24.85 7.77 17.45
C SER A 178 24.57 6.28 17.67
N LEU A 179 25.60 5.45 17.90
CA LEU A 179 25.43 4.00 18.09
C LEU A 179 24.33 3.60 19.10
N PRO A 180 24.24 4.18 20.31
CA PRO A 180 23.18 3.81 21.24
C PRO A 180 21.77 4.06 20.68
N PHE A 181 21.61 5.17 19.96
CA PHE A 181 20.37 5.57 19.31
C PHE A 181 20.04 4.65 18.13
N SER A 182 21.03 4.32 17.29
CA SER A 182 20.85 3.41 16.16
C SER A 182 20.47 2.01 16.62
N ILE A 183 21.09 1.49 17.69
CA ILE A 183 20.75 0.17 18.27
C ILE A 183 19.32 0.19 18.82
N ALA A 184 18.95 1.23 19.55
CA ALA A 184 17.60 1.40 20.07
C ALA A 184 16.56 1.44 18.93
N HIS A 185 16.83 2.15 17.85
CA HIS A 185 15.94 2.25 16.70
C HIS A 185 15.76 0.92 15.98
N ILE A 186 16.85 0.18 15.77
CA ILE A 186 16.79 -1.16 15.18
C ILE A 186 15.97 -2.10 16.07
N ALA A 187 16.22 -2.12 17.38
CA ALA A 187 15.49 -2.95 18.33
C ALA A 187 13.99 -2.62 18.36
N ALA A 188 13.64 -1.33 18.39
CA ALA A 188 12.27 -0.86 18.32
C ALA A 188 11.57 -1.31 17.04
N ASN A 189 12.22 -1.13 15.88
CA ASN A 189 11.63 -1.50 14.59
C ASN A 189 11.51 -3.00 14.38
N ILE A 190 12.38 -3.82 15.00
CA ILE A 190 12.17 -5.28 15.09
C ILE A 190 10.89 -5.58 15.89
N GLY A 191 10.71 -4.92 17.04
CA GLY A 191 9.51 -5.06 17.87
C GLY A 191 8.24 -4.69 17.11
N PHE A 192 8.21 -3.52 16.47
CA PHE A 192 7.08 -3.07 15.67
C PHE A 192 6.82 -3.98 14.47
N ALA A 193 7.85 -4.40 13.73
CA ALA A 193 7.68 -5.35 12.63
C ALA A 193 7.09 -6.69 13.12
N GLY A 194 7.54 -7.17 14.27
CA GLY A 194 6.98 -8.35 14.93
C GLY A 194 5.50 -8.18 15.26
N LEU A 195 5.13 -7.03 15.85
CA LEU A 195 3.77 -6.66 16.21
C LEU A 195 2.85 -6.57 14.98
N PHE A 196 3.30 -5.88 13.93
CA PHE A 196 2.50 -5.61 12.74
C PHE A 196 2.52 -6.75 11.71
N SER A 197 3.35 -7.78 11.89
CA SER A 197 3.46 -8.91 10.94
C SER A 197 2.14 -9.63 10.62
N LYS A 198 1.17 -9.62 11.54
CA LYS A 198 -0.17 -10.22 11.31
C LYS A 198 -0.92 -9.53 10.17
N PHE A 199 -0.66 -8.24 9.94
CA PHE A 199 -1.29 -7.46 8.88
C PHE A 199 -0.78 -7.80 7.48
N LEU A 200 0.31 -8.57 7.33
CA LEU A 200 0.74 -9.10 6.02
C LEU A 200 -0.35 -9.95 5.35
N LYS A 201 -1.27 -10.56 6.13
CA LYS A 201 -2.43 -11.30 5.60
C LYS A 201 -3.40 -10.41 4.81
N LEU A 202 -3.36 -9.09 5.01
CA LEU A 202 -4.17 -8.14 4.25
C LEU A 202 -3.74 -8.08 2.78
N LYS A 203 -2.54 -8.54 2.42
CA LYS A 203 -2.05 -8.51 1.05
C LYS A 203 -2.97 -9.23 0.08
N ASN A 204 -3.51 -10.38 0.48
CA ASN A 204 -4.44 -11.14 -0.34
C ASN A 204 -5.75 -10.37 -0.57
N LYS A 205 -6.19 -9.56 0.42
CA LYS A 205 -7.40 -8.75 0.31
C LYS A 205 -7.20 -7.50 -0.53
N VAL A 206 -5.98 -6.96 -0.55
CA VAL A 206 -5.62 -5.78 -1.36
C VAL A 206 -5.40 -6.19 -2.82
N ASN A 207 -4.76 -7.34 -3.06
CA ASN A 207 -4.42 -7.82 -4.41
C ASN A 207 -5.55 -8.61 -5.08
N GLU A 208 -6.53 -9.14 -4.33
CA GLU A 208 -7.72 -9.78 -4.90
C GLU A 208 -8.49 -8.87 -5.88
N ASP A 209 -8.30 -7.56 -5.74
CA ASP A 209 -9.11 -6.53 -6.37
C ASP A 209 -8.58 -6.10 -7.76
N ASP A 210 -7.31 -6.40 -8.08
CA ASP A 210 -6.71 -6.15 -9.40
C ASP A 210 -7.04 -7.27 -10.42
N GLU A 211 -7.51 -8.43 -9.97
CA GLU A 211 -7.73 -9.63 -10.79
C GLU A 211 -9.15 -9.75 -11.36
N ILE A 212 -10.11 -8.94 -10.92
CA ILE A 212 -11.48 -8.97 -11.47
C ILE A 212 -11.49 -8.22 -12.81
N LYS A 213 -10.98 -8.88 -13.86
CA LYS A 213 -11.22 -8.50 -15.25
C LYS A 213 -12.37 -9.32 -15.80
N VAL A 214 -13.53 -8.68 -15.96
CA VAL A 214 -14.68 -9.26 -16.67
C VAL A 214 -14.29 -9.44 -18.14
N LEU A 215 -13.89 -10.65 -18.53
CA LEU A 215 -13.36 -10.92 -19.87
C LEU A 215 -14.42 -11.40 -20.88
N SER A 216 -15.57 -11.92 -20.46
CA SER A 216 -16.72 -12.12 -21.38
C SER A 216 -17.99 -12.57 -20.66
N VAL A 217 -19.12 -12.10 -21.19
CA VAL A 217 -20.45 -12.67 -20.97
C VAL A 217 -20.71 -13.60 -22.16
N SER A 218 -20.69 -14.92 -21.97
CA SER A 218 -21.07 -15.87 -23.02
C SER A 218 -22.49 -16.39 -22.78
N LYS A 219 -23.36 -16.23 -23.79
CA LYS A 219 -24.69 -16.84 -23.81
C LYS A 219 -24.66 -18.17 -24.53
N HIS A 220 -25.28 -19.18 -23.94
CA HIS A 220 -25.66 -20.39 -24.65
C HIS A 220 -26.95 -20.13 -25.47
N THR A 221 -26.97 -20.67 -26.68
CA THR A 221 -27.94 -20.40 -27.75
C THR A 221 -29.37 -20.90 -27.48
N ASP A 222 -29.69 -21.41 -26.29
CA ASP A 222 -31.01 -21.99 -25.97
C ASP A 222 -31.96 -21.06 -25.18
N GLY A 223 -31.52 -19.84 -24.83
CA GLY A 223 -32.37 -18.84 -24.19
C GLY A 223 -32.78 -19.14 -22.74
N SER A 224 -32.24 -20.18 -22.09
CA SER A 224 -32.62 -20.57 -20.73
C SER A 224 -31.60 -20.19 -19.65
N THR A 225 -30.33 -19.90 -20.00
CA THR A 225 -29.30 -19.57 -19.01
C THR A 225 -28.28 -18.54 -19.51
N THR A 226 -28.21 -17.39 -18.85
CA THR A 226 -27.07 -16.46 -18.98
C THR A 226 -26.11 -16.79 -17.85
N SER A 227 -24.99 -17.44 -18.14
CA SER A 227 -23.94 -17.67 -17.13
C SER A 227 -22.90 -16.57 -17.24
N VAL A 228 -22.82 -15.73 -16.21
CA VAL A 228 -21.72 -14.76 -16.07
C VAL A 228 -20.53 -15.53 -15.50
N ARG A 229 -19.50 -15.80 -16.32
CA ARG A 229 -18.24 -16.35 -15.80
C ARG A 229 -17.33 -15.20 -15.41
N LEU A 230 -17.32 -14.90 -14.12
CA LEU A 230 -16.27 -14.09 -13.50
C LEU A 230 -15.02 -14.98 -13.39
N TYR A 231 -13.94 -14.62 -14.09
CA TYR A 231 -12.66 -15.31 -13.96
C TYR A 231 -11.76 -14.49 -13.04
N LYS A 232 -11.33 -15.10 -11.95
CA LYS A 232 -10.23 -14.63 -11.10
C LYS A 232 -8.93 -15.21 -11.66
N PHE A 233 -8.04 -14.36 -12.18
CA PHE A 233 -6.74 -14.81 -12.69
C PHE A 233 -5.78 -15.06 -11.53
N LYS A 234 -5.62 -16.33 -11.11
CA LYS A 234 -4.62 -16.75 -10.11
C LYS A 234 -3.19 -16.46 -10.52
#